data_AF-A0A1F4Y2A6-F1
#
_entry.id   AF-A0A1F4Y2A6-F1
#
_cell.length_a   1.000
_cell.length_b   1.000
_cell.length_c   1.000
_cell.angle_alpha   90.00
_cell.angle_beta   90.00
_cell.angle_gamma   90.00
#
_symmetry.space_group_name_H-M   'P 1'
#
loop_
_entity.id
_entity.type
_entity.pdbx_description
1 polymer ?
#
loop_
_entity_poly.entity_id
_entity_poly.type
_entity_poly.pdbx_seq_one_letter_code
_entity_poly.pdbx_strand_id
1 'polypeptide(L)'
;MTTKTLSNAILAAFVFSALVVGVSVQAQTTSSEPTFPIAELGSCADRAACKAYCDIESNHSACSSYAKSRGLKRAEQVQQSNSERSKLSEIIKANGGPGKCGAGASDPVQACKTYCDDTAHIQTCVAYGKTHSLFKGEALQKAEKISAALKSGVTLPTGCTDARSCKEACEKPSTVDQAKSCFEFAKAAGVLPKGFNEDGARKVFSAIASSSAPFSSLKDFAKCKEATDPEIVKKCTDFAAQSGLITPERAQKLQKIGTSTENSMPRNFPDIKRPKNMEGRQNATTTSFLGFIGQTAAVFFSGIFR
;
A
#
# COMPACT_ATOMS: atom_id res chain seq x y z
N MET A 1 31.13 -66.28 -29.20
CA MET A 1 29.88 -65.54 -29.50
C MET A 1 28.79 -66.07 -28.58
N THR A 2 28.15 -65.15 -27.82
CA THR A 2 26.85 -65.26 -27.13
C THR A 2 26.56 -66.52 -26.29
N THR A 3 26.51 -66.39 -24.96
CA THR A 3 25.27 -66.43 -24.13
C THR A 3 25.54 -66.36 -22.61
N LYS A 4 24.61 -65.67 -21.93
CA LYS A 4 24.27 -65.55 -20.51
C LYS A 4 24.85 -66.60 -19.52
N THR A 5 25.37 -66.12 -18.40
CA THR A 5 25.47 -66.86 -17.13
C THR A 5 24.47 -66.32 -16.10
N LEU A 6 23.69 -67.25 -15.56
CA LEU A 6 22.71 -67.15 -14.48
C LEU A 6 23.37 -67.42 -13.11
N SER A 7 22.60 -67.22 -12.04
CA SER A 7 22.74 -67.67 -10.62
C SER A 7 22.99 -66.50 -9.66
N ASN A 8 22.37 -66.36 -8.48
CA ASN A 8 21.41 -67.17 -7.74
C ASN A 8 20.76 -66.29 -6.64
N ALA A 9 19.55 -66.67 -6.22
CA ALA A 9 18.79 -66.08 -5.12
C ALA A 9 19.31 -66.52 -3.74
N ILE A 10 19.27 -65.63 -2.73
CA ILE A 10 19.18 -65.98 -1.29
C ILE A 10 18.36 -64.91 -0.55
N LEU A 11 17.31 -65.35 0.15
CA LEU A 11 16.52 -64.61 1.15
C LEU A 11 17.34 -64.32 2.41
N ALA A 12 17.22 -63.11 2.97
CA ALA A 12 17.39 -62.89 4.41
C ALA A 12 16.57 -61.67 4.86
N ALA A 13 15.54 -61.92 5.67
CA ALA A 13 14.78 -60.92 6.39
C ALA A 13 15.64 -60.34 7.52
N PHE A 14 15.74 -59.01 7.60
CA PHE A 14 16.16 -58.32 8.82
C PHE A 14 15.14 -57.23 9.15
N VAL A 15 14.28 -57.57 10.11
CA VAL A 15 13.53 -56.63 10.92
C VAL A 15 14.53 -55.96 11.86
N PHE A 16 14.72 -54.65 11.73
CA PHE A 16 15.24 -53.83 12.81
C PHE A 16 14.51 -52.49 12.83
N SER A 17 13.67 -52.35 13.86
CA SER A 17 13.14 -51.09 14.34
C SER A 17 14.26 -50.07 14.52
N ALA A 18 14.18 -48.95 13.79
CA ALA A 18 14.87 -47.72 14.13
C ALA A 18 13.82 -46.60 14.23
N LEU A 19 13.43 -46.38 15.48
CA LEU A 19 12.63 -45.28 15.97
C LEU A 19 13.46 -43.98 15.88
N VAL A 20 12.77 -42.87 15.67
CA VAL A 20 13.22 -41.46 15.77
C VAL A 20 13.96 -40.87 14.55
N VAL A 21 13.19 -40.19 13.70
CA VAL A 21 13.61 -38.88 13.16
C VAL A 21 12.53 -37.88 13.56
N GLY A 22 12.86 -37.04 14.54
CA GLY A 22 12.03 -35.93 14.96
C GLY A 22 11.87 -34.95 13.80
N VAL A 23 10.66 -34.87 13.25
CA VAL A 23 10.27 -33.79 12.36
C VAL A 23 10.08 -32.56 13.23
N SER A 24 11.11 -31.72 13.31
CA SER A 24 10.95 -30.34 13.76
C SER A 24 10.10 -29.61 12.71
N VAL A 25 8.79 -29.60 12.93
CA VAL A 25 7.89 -28.73 12.17
C VAL A 25 8.32 -27.29 12.46
N GLN A 26 8.88 -26.63 11.44
CA GLN A 26 9.07 -25.18 11.45
C GLN A 26 7.74 -24.52 11.86
N ALA A 27 7.76 -23.77 12.95
CA ALA A 27 6.72 -22.81 13.30
C ALA A 27 6.66 -21.75 12.18
N GLN A 28 5.83 -21.99 11.17
CA GLN A 28 5.43 -20.94 10.25
C GLN A 28 4.55 -19.96 11.01
N THR A 29 4.88 -18.70 10.87
CA THR A 29 4.15 -17.54 11.37
C THR A 29 2.65 -17.71 11.18
N THR A 30 1.91 -17.93 12.27
CA THR A 30 0.46 -18.09 12.27
C THR A 30 -0.23 -16.75 12.04
N SER A 31 -0.33 -16.35 10.77
CA SER A 31 -1.58 -15.75 10.28
C SER A 31 -2.26 -16.83 9.45
N SER A 32 -3.03 -17.68 10.12
CA SER A 32 -3.74 -18.77 9.46
C SER A 32 -4.66 -18.20 8.39
N GLU A 33 -4.40 -18.56 7.13
CA GLU A 33 -5.38 -18.33 6.07
C GLU A 33 -6.71 -18.98 6.46
N PRO A 34 -7.85 -18.32 6.20
CA PRO A 34 -9.15 -18.91 6.49
C PRO A 34 -9.35 -20.15 5.61
N THR A 35 -9.64 -21.28 6.23
CA THR A 35 -10.11 -22.49 5.51
C THR A 35 -11.54 -22.25 5.07
N PHE A 36 -11.79 -22.36 3.77
CA PHE A 36 -13.13 -22.25 3.19
C PHE A 36 -13.77 -23.63 3.05
N PRO A 37 -15.11 -23.74 3.09
CA PRO A 37 -16.09 -22.67 3.34
C PRO A 37 -16.14 -22.23 4.81
N ILE A 38 -16.46 -20.95 5.06
CA ILE A 38 -16.57 -20.41 6.43
C ILE A 38 -18.02 -20.53 6.91
N ALA A 39 -18.33 -21.59 7.67
CA ALA A 39 -19.68 -21.87 8.16
C ALA A 39 -20.32 -20.69 8.93
N GLU A 40 -19.54 -20.01 9.76
CA GLU A 40 -19.98 -18.86 10.58
C GLU A 40 -20.39 -17.63 9.75
N LEU A 41 -20.00 -17.56 8.47
CA LEU A 41 -20.29 -16.46 7.55
C LEU A 41 -21.20 -16.90 6.39
N GLY A 42 -22.18 -17.75 6.70
CA GLY A 42 -23.12 -18.26 5.70
C GLY A 42 -22.48 -19.25 4.71
N SER A 43 -21.46 -19.99 5.16
CA SER A 43 -20.74 -21.00 4.36
C SER A 43 -20.15 -20.44 3.06
N CYS A 44 -19.66 -19.20 3.08
CA CYS A 44 -19.02 -18.59 1.92
C CYS A 44 -17.81 -19.42 1.45
N ALA A 45 -17.78 -19.75 0.16
CA ALA A 45 -16.89 -20.75 -0.43
C ALA A 45 -15.46 -20.25 -0.72
N ASP A 46 -15.26 -18.94 -0.76
CA ASP A 46 -13.97 -18.31 -1.03
C ASP A 46 -13.92 -16.87 -0.50
N ARG A 47 -12.77 -16.21 -0.65
CA ARG A 47 -12.56 -14.84 -0.17
C ARG A 47 -13.53 -13.83 -0.80
N ALA A 48 -13.86 -13.97 -2.08
CA ALA A 48 -14.75 -13.05 -2.77
C ALA A 48 -16.19 -13.21 -2.29
N ALA A 49 -16.65 -14.46 -2.12
CA ALA A 49 -17.94 -14.78 -1.55
C ALA A 49 -18.07 -14.29 -0.10
N CYS A 50 -17.04 -14.50 0.72
CA CYS A 50 -17.04 -14.01 2.10
C CYS A 50 -16.98 -12.48 2.16
N LYS A 51 -16.26 -11.83 1.23
CA LYS A 51 -16.29 -10.38 1.09
C LYS A 51 -17.69 -9.89 0.74
N ALA A 52 -18.35 -10.49 -0.25
CA ALA A 52 -19.71 -10.13 -0.63
C ALA A 52 -20.70 -10.32 0.53
N TYR A 53 -20.58 -11.43 1.27
CA TYR A 53 -21.36 -11.66 2.49
C TYR A 53 -21.12 -10.56 3.53
N CYS A 54 -19.85 -10.20 3.76
CA CYS A 54 -19.46 -9.18 4.73
C CYS A 54 -19.70 -7.72 4.29
N ASP A 55 -19.93 -7.47 3.01
CA ASP A 55 -20.26 -6.14 2.50
C ASP A 55 -21.75 -5.77 2.76
N ILE A 56 -22.55 -6.75 3.19
CA ILE A 56 -23.95 -6.58 3.61
C ILE A 56 -24.00 -6.12 5.08
N GLU A 57 -24.70 -5.01 5.32
CA GLU A 57 -24.79 -4.35 6.63
C GLU A 57 -25.29 -5.29 7.75
N SER A 58 -26.29 -6.12 7.48
CA SER A 58 -26.81 -7.10 8.44
C SER A 58 -25.79 -8.16 8.86
N ASN A 59 -24.75 -8.38 8.06
CA ASN A 59 -23.73 -9.41 8.28
C ASN A 59 -22.44 -8.85 8.90
N HIS A 60 -22.31 -7.51 9.02
CA HIS A 60 -21.11 -6.85 9.56
C HIS A 60 -20.72 -7.37 10.95
N SER A 61 -21.69 -7.63 11.83
CA SER A 61 -21.45 -8.15 13.19
C SER A 61 -20.87 -9.57 13.18
N ALA A 62 -21.41 -10.45 12.33
CA ALA A 62 -20.92 -11.82 12.16
C ALA A 62 -19.47 -11.81 11.61
N CYS A 63 -19.23 -11.00 10.57
CA CYS A 63 -17.89 -10.84 9.98
C CYS A 63 -16.88 -10.24 10.95
N SER A 64 -17.27 -9.25 11.76
CA SER A 64 -16.41 -8.70 12.80
C SER A 64 -16.09 -9.73 13.88
N SER A 65 -17.07 -10.53 14.30
CA SER A 65 -16.89 -11.56 15.31
C SER A 65 -15.95 -12.66 14.82
N TYR A 66 -16.12 -13.11 13.57
CA TYR A 66 -15.20 -14.04 12.91
C TYR A 66 -13.78 -13.47 12.81
N ALA A 67 -13.63 -12.22 12.36
CA ALA A 67 -12.30 -11.60 12.26
C ALA A 67 -11.60 -11.51 13.62
N LYS A 68 -12.35 -11.22 14.69
CA LYS A 68 -11.85 -11.16 16.06
C LYS A 68 -11.47 -12.54 16.59
N SER A 69 -12.31 -13.56 16.38
CA SER A 69 -12.05 -14.93 16.84
C SER A 69 -10.81 -15.54 16.19
N ARG A 70 -10.50 -15.14 14.95
CA ARG A 70 -9.32 -15.58 14.21
C ARG A 70 -8.07 -14.73 14.44
N GLY A 71 -8.11 -13.79 15.38
CA GLY A 71 -6.98 -12.92 15.70
C GLY A 71 -6.49 -12.13 14.48
N LEU A 72 -7.36 -11.88 13.49
CA LEU A 72 -7.01 -11.06 12.35
C LEU A 72 -6.73 -9.67 12.91
N LYS A 73 -5.48 -9.22 12.84
CA LYS A 73 -5.01 -7.88 13.32
C LYS A 73 -5.81 -6.69 12.76
N ARG A 74 -6.76 -6.96 11.85
CA ARG A 74 -7.74 -6.02 11.30
C ARG A 74 -9.10 -6.04 11.98
N ALA A 75 -9.37 -6.84 13.01
CA ALA A 75 -10.71 -6.90 13.62
C ALA A 75 -11.19 -5.52 14.09
N GLU A 76 -10.31 -4.74 14.73
CA GLU A 76 -10.59 -3.36 15.14
C GLU A 76 -10.70 -2.40 13.94
N GLN A 77 -9.85 -2.56 12.92
CA GLN A 77 -9.95 -1.79 11.67
C GLN A 77 -11.22 -2.10 10.86
N VAL A 78 -11.72 -3.34 10.94
CA VAL A 78 -12.96 -3.81 10.31
C VAL A 78 -14.16 -3.29 11.09
N GLN A 79 -14.09 -3.26 12.43
CA GLN A 79 -15.12 -2.61 13.25
C GLN A 79 -15.23 -1.12 12.93
N GLN A 80 -14.09 -0.44 12.83
CA GLN A 80 -14.05 0.97 12.47
C GLN A 80 -14.63 1.22 11.08
N SER A 81 -14.18 0.47 10.05
CA SER A 81 -14.71 0.62 8.69
C SER A 81 -16.21 0.30 8.60
N ASN A 82 -16.68 -0.70 9.35
CA ASN A 82 -18.10 -1.03 9.40
C ASN A 82 -18.90 0.10 10.05
N SER A 83 -18.36 0.72 11.11
CA SER A 83 -19.00 1.86 11.78
C SER A 83 -19.07 3.10 10.90
N GLU A 84 -18.04 3.36 10.09
CA GLU A 84 -18.01 4.49 9.15
C GLU A 84 -18.96 4.25 7.96
N ARG A 85 -18.97 3.03 7.42
CA ARG A 85 -19.93 2.61 6.38
C ARG A 85 -21.37 2.70 6.85
N SER A 86 -21.69 2.27 8.08
CA SER A 86 -23.05 2.37 8.63
C SER A 86 -23.47 3.82 8.86
N LYS A 87 -22.60 4.68 9.41
CA LYS A 87 -22.89 6.13 9.54
C LYS A 87 -23.13 6.78 8.17
N LEU A 88 -22.32 6.43 7.17
CA LEU A 88 -22.50 6.93 5.81
C LEU A 88 -23.82 6.44 5.21
N SER A 89 -24.17 5.17 5.42
CA SER A 89 -25.45 4.57 5.02
C SER A 89 -26.64 5.33 5.61
N GLU A 90 -26.60 5.67 6.91
CA GLU A 90 -27.64 6.46 7.58
C GLU A 90 -27.79 7.86 6.98
N ILE A 91 -26.68 8.57 6.77
CA ILE A 91 -26.68 9.91 6.17
C ILE A 91 -27.25 9.86 4.75
N ILE A 92 -26.86 8.86 3.95
CA ILE A 92 -27.36 8.67 2.58
C ILE A 92 -28.85 8.30 2.60
N LYS A 93 -29.31 7.40 3.47
CA LYS A 93 -30.73 7.04 3.58
C LYS A 93 -31.58 8.26 3.97
N ALA A 94 -31.08 9.12 4.85
CA ALA A 94 -31.80 10.32 5.28
C ALA A 94 -31.83 11.43 4.21
N ASN A 95 -30.77 11.58 3.40
CA ASN A 95 -30.61 12.74 2.51
C ASN A 95 -30.60 12.40 1.00
N GLY A 96 -30.58 11.11 0.67
CA GLY A 96 -30.52 10.55 -0.67
C GLY A 96 -29.10 10.44 -1.25
N GLY A 97 -28.07 10.98 -0.61
CA GLY A 97 -26.71 11.04 -1.19
C GLY A 97 -26.52 12.12 -2.26
N PRO A 98 -25.27 12.35 -2.73
CA PRO A 98 -24.98 13.28 -3.81
C PRO A 98 -25.75 12.90 -5.08
N GLY A 99 -26.42 13.86 -5.73
CA GLY A 99 -27.24 13.59 -6.91
C GLY A 99 -28.38 12.59 -6.69
N LYS A 100 -28.77 12.31 -5.44
CA LYS A 100 -29.76 11.29 -5.06
C LYS A 100 -29.34 9.84 -5.40
N CYS A 101 -28.04 9.57 -5.48
CA CYS A 101 -27.48 8.24 -5.76
C CYS A 101 -27.97 7.10 -4.86
N GLY A 102 -28.41 7.40 -3.63
CA GLY A 102 -28.92 6.40 -2.69
C GLY A 102 -30.41 6.10 -2.81
N ALA A 103 -31.16 6.90 -3.57
CA ALA A 103 -32.61 6.75 -3.67
C ALA A 103 -32.98 5.44 -4.38
N GLY A 104 -33.68 4.55 -3.67
CA GLY A 104 -34.12 3.25 -4.22
C GLY A 104 -33.01 2.22 -4.43
N ALA A 105 -31.77 2.49 -3.99
CA ALA A 105 -30.66 1.57 -4.13
C ALA A 105 -30.66 0.51 -3.02
N SER A 106 -30.45 -0.76 -3.39
CA SER A 106 -30.30 -1.88 -2.44
C SER A 106 -29.04 -1.75 -1.57
N ASP A 107 -27.98 -1.14 -2.12
CA ASP A 107 -26.79 -0.69 -1.39
C ASP A 107 -26.55 0.80 -1.68
N PRO A 108 -27.12 1.72 -0.88
CA PRO A 108 -26.99 3.16 -1.08
C PRO A 108 -25.54 3.65 -1.02
N VAL A 109 -24.69 3.02 -0.20
CA VAL A 109 -23.28 3.41 -0.08
C VAL A 109 -22.53 3.09 -1.37
N GLN A 110 -22.72 1.88 -1.90
CA GLN A 110 -22.05 1.48 -3.14
C GLN A 110 -22.57 2.25 -4.35
N ALA A 111 -23.88 2.54 -4.42
CA ALA A 111 -24.45 3.36 -5.48
C ALA A 111 -23.84 4.78 -5.49
N CYS A 112 -23.75 5.41 -4.32
CA CYS A 112 -23.12 6.73 -4.18
C CYS A 112 -21.62 6.71 -4.44
N LYS A 113 -20.93 5.63 -4.09
CA LYS A 113 -19.52 5.45 -4.44
C LYS A 113 -19.32 5.42 -5.96
N THR A 114 -20.11 4.61 -6.68
CA THR A 114 -20.05 4.58 -8.15
C THR A 114 -20.35 5.94 -8.76
N TYR A 115 -21.38 6.64 -8.26
CA TYR A 115 -21.71 8.00 -8.69
C TYR A 115 -20.54 8.97 -8.52
N CYS A 116 -19.86 8.93 -7.37
CA CYS A 116 -18.75 9.83 -7.07
C CYS A 116 -17.41 9.42 -7.68
N ASP A 117 -17.28 8.18 -8.16
CA ASP A 117 -16.12 7.76 -8.91
C ASP A 117 -16.11 8.39 -10.31
N ASP A 118 -17.28 8.80 -10.84
CA ASP A 118 -17.35 9.61 -12.07
C ASP A 118 -16.80 11.02 -11.83
N THR A 119 -15.81 11.41 -12.64
CA THR A 119 -15.18 12.72 -12.56
C THR A 119 -16.13 13.87 -12.87
N ALA A 120 -17.19 13.62 -13.64
CA ALA A 120 -18.28 14.57 -13.88
C ALA A 120 -19.06 14.92 -12.61
N HIS A 121 -19.00 14.09 -11.57
CA HIS A 121 -19.76 14.23 -10.34
C HIS A 121 -18.91 14.63 -9.13
N ILE A 122 -17.59 14.77 -9.29
CA ILE A 122 -16.66 15.12 -8.19
C ILE A 122 -17.09 16.40 -7.47
N GLN A 123 -17.52 17.43 -8.19
CA GLN A 123 -17.96 18.68 -7.55
C GLN A 123 -19.15 18.47 -6.61
N THR A 124 -20.16 17.74 -7.07
CA THR A 124 -21.34 17.37 -6.28
C THR A 124 -20.96 16.54 -5.06
N CYS A 125 -20.06 15.58 -5.23
CA CYS A 125 -19.61 14.70 -4.16
C CYS A 125 -18.77 15.41 -3.09
N VAL A 126 -17.88 16.33 -3.51
CA VAL A 126 -17.10 17.15 -2.58
C VAL A 126 -18.00 18.10 -1.81
N ALA A 127 -18.97 18.74 -2.47
CA ALA A 127 -19.95 19.60 -1.81
C ALA A 127 -20.82 18.83 -0.81
N TYR A 128 -21.27 17.63 -1.17
CA TYR A 128 -22.03 16.75 -0.28
C TYR A 128 -21.19 16.33 0.93
N GLY A 129 -19.95 15.88 0.71
CA GLY A 129 -19.06 15.46 1.77
C GLY A 129 -18.68 16.59 2.72
N LYS A 130 -18.57 17.84 2.22
CA LYS A 130 -18.42 19.03 3.05
C LYS A 130 -19.66 19.30 3.91
N THR A 131 -20.84 19.30 3.29
CA THR A 131 -22.12 19.61 3.96
C THR A 131 -22.43 18.61 5.06
N HIS A 132 -22.16 17.32 4.82
CA HIS A 132 -22.42 16.24 5.77
C HIS A 132 -21.19 15.85 6.60
N SER A 133 -20.12 16.65 6.58
CA SER A 133 -18.90 16.43 7.38
C SER A 133 -18.25 15.05 7.17
N LEU A 134 -18.38 14.49 5.97
CA LEU A 134 -17.75 13.22 5.56
C LEU A 134 -16.23 13.38 5.39
N PHE A 135 -15.76 14.60 5.13
CA PHE A 135 -14.35 14.95 5.06
C PHE A 135 -13.99 15.97 6.14
N LYS A 136 -12.78 15.87 6.69
CA LYS A 136 -12.25 16.81 7.69
C LYS A 136 -10.80 17.16 7.42
N GLY A 137 -10.37 18.32 7.92
CA GLY A 137 -8.98 18.76 7.91
C GLY A 137 -8.34 18.73 6.52
N GLU A 138 -7.17 18.09 6.43
CA GLU A 138 -6.40 18.01 5.19
C GLU A 138 -7.15 17.27 4.07
N ALA A 139 -7.97 16.27 4.39
CA ALA A 139 -8.74 15.52 3.40
C ALA A 139 -9.77 16.40 2.67
N LEU A 140 -10.46 17.28 3.41
CA LEU A 140 -11.41 18.23 2.81
C LEU A 140 -10.69 19.26 1.92
N GLN A 141 -9.61 19.87 2.42
CA GLN A 141 -8.84 20.86 1.64
C GLN A 141 -8.32 20.27 0.33
N LYS A 142 -7.84 19.02 0.40
CA LYS A 142 -7.37 18.26 -0.75
C LYS A 142 -8.49 17.96 -1.75
N ALA A 143 -9.65 17.53 -1.27
CA ALA A 143 -10.81 17.26 -2.12
C ALA A 143 -11.32 18.53 -2.82
N GLU A 144 -11.37 19.66 -2.12
CA GLU A 144 -11.75 20.97 -2.69
C GLU A 144 -10.76 21.43 -3.77
N LYS A 145 -9.46 21.26 -3.53
CA LYS A 145 -8.40 21.59 -4.51
C LYS A 145 -8.49 20.75 -5.78
N ILE A 146 -8.68 19.44 -5.65
CA ILE A 146 -8.89 18.55 -6.81
C ILE A 146 -10.13 18.97 -7.59
N SER A 147 -11.24 19.18 -6.88
CA SER A 147 -12.50 19.62 -7.49
C SER A 147 -12.34 20.93 -8.27
N ALA A 148 -11.62 21.90 -7.69
CA ALA A 148 -11.29 23.17 -8.34
C ALA A 148 -10.38 23.01 -9.56
N ALA A 149 -9.37 22.13 -9.50
CA ALA A 149 -8.46 21.85 -10.60
C ALA A 149 -9.21 21.24 -11.79
N LEU A 150 -10.06 20.24 -11.55
CA LEU A 150 -10.89 19.62 -12.59
C LEU A 150 -11.88 20.62 -13.19
N LYS A 151 -12.49 21.47 -12.34
CA LYS A 151 -13.36 22.57 -12.80
C LYS A 151 -12.63 23.56 -13.70
N SER A 152 -11.34 23.77 -13.45
CA SER A 152 -10.47 24.68 -14.21
C SER A 152 -9.91 24.04 -15.49
N GLY A 153 -10.32 22.82 -15.83
CA GLY A 153 -9.89 22.13 -17.04
C GLY A 153 -8.53 21.44 -16.94
N VAL A 154 -8.01 21.22 -15.72
CA VAL A 154 -6.79 20.41 -15.55
C VAL A 154 -7.10 18.98 -15.99
N THR A 155 -6.30 18.48 -16.94
CA THR A 155 -6.45 17.14 -17.51
C THR A 155 -6.12 16.06 -16.49
N LEU A 156 -6.91 14.98 -16.48
CA LEU A 156 -6.63 13.81 -15.67
C LEU A 156 -5.28 13.17 -16.04
N PRO A 157 -4.62 12.48 -15.10
CA PRO A 157 -3.42 11.70 -15.39
C PRO A 157 -3.63 10.68 -16.51
N THR A 158 -2.56 10.36 -17.22
CA THR A 158 -2.57 9.33 -18.26
C THR A 158 -2.88 7.97 -17.63
N GLY A 159 -3.76 7.20 -18.27
CA GLY A 159 -4.12 5.85 -17.79
C GLY A 159 -5.22 5.85 -16.73
N CYS A 160 -5.95 6.95 -16.58
CA CYS A 160 -7.19 6.97 -15.82
C CYS A 160 -8.25 7.91 -16.40
N THR A 161 -9.52 7.61 -16.10
CA THR A 161 -10.70 8.36 -16.59
C THR A 161 -11.69 8.67 -15.48
N ASP A 162 -11.55 7.99 -14.35
CA ASP A 162 -12.44 8.08 -13.20
C ASP A 162 -11.60 8.05 -11.92
N ALA A 163 -12.22 8.41 -10.81
CA ALA A 163 -11.54 8.56 -9.53
C ALA A 163 -10.86 7.24 -9.09
N ARG A 164 -11.51 6.09 -9.32
CA ARG A 164 -10.98 4.77 -8.97
C ARG A 164 -9.77 4.37 -9.82
N SER A 165 -9.86 4.52 -11.13
CA SER A 165 -8.74 4.25 -12.03
C SER A 165 -7.57 5.20 -11.75
N CYS A 166 -7.83 6.46 -11.43
CA CYS A 166 -6.77 7.42 -11.09
C CYS A 166 -6.08 7.07 -9.78
N LYS A 167 -6.82 6.56 -8.78
CA LYS A 167 -6.23 5.97 -7.57
C LYS A 167 -5.22 4.90 -7.94
N GLU A 168 -5.67 3.88 -8.64
CA GLU A 168 -4.86 2.70 -8.92
C GLU A 168 -3.63 3.06 -9.76
N ALA A 169 -3.85 3.89 -10.79
CA ALA A 169 -2.83 4.46 -11.66
C ALA A 169 -1.74 5.23 -10.92
N CYS A 170 -2.13 6.13 -10.00
CA CYS A 170 -1.17 6.99 -9.31
C CYS A 170 -0.56 6.34 -8.05
N GLU A 171 -1.24 5.38 -7.43
CA GLU A 171 -0.70 4.58 -6.33
C GLU A 171 0.40 3.64 -6.81
N LYS A 172 0.19 3.02 -7.99
CA LYS A 172 1.10 2.03 -8.57
C LYS A 172 1.24 2.29 -10.07
N PRO A 173 1.93 3.39 -10.45
CA PRO A 173 2.14 3.71 -11.85
C PRO A 173 2.91 2.59 -12.53
N SER A 174 2.35 2.09 -13.63
CA SER A 174 2.97 1.01 -14.42
C SER A 174 4.05 1.55 -15.35
N THR A 175 3.97 2.84 -15.72
CA THR A 175 4.92 3.53 -16.60
C THR A 175 5.42 4.83 -15.97
N VAL A 176 6.55 5.31 -16.48
CA VAL A 176 7.15 6.60 -16.07
C VAL A 176 6.23 7.76 -16.47
N ASP A 177 5.60 7.68 -17.64
CA ASP A 177 4.67 8.71 -18.12
C ASP A 177 3.42 8.80 -17.24
N GLN A 178 2.90 7.67 -16.78
CA GLN A 178 1.80 7.63 -15.83
C GLN A 178 2.21 8.31 -14.51
N ALA A 179 3.36 7.94 -13.94
CA ALA A 179 3.88 8.59 -12.73
C ALA A 179 4.10 10.10 -12.90
N LYS A 180 4.66 10.50 -14.04
CA LYS A 180 4.89 11.92 -14.39
C LYS A 180 3.57 12.66 -14.52
N SER A 181 2.57 12.09 -15.18
CA SER A 181 1.25 12.71 -15.33
C SER A 181 0.54 12.88 -13.97
N CYS A 182 0.66 11.91 -13.07
CA CYS A 182 0.16 12.02 -11.70
C CYS A 182 0.86 13.15 -10.91
N PHE A 183 2.17 13.29 -11.07
CA PHE A 183 2.93 14.38 -10.46
C PHE A 183 2.50 15.76 -10.99
N GLU A 184 2.40 15.91 -12.31
CA GLU A 184 2.00 17.17 -12.95
C GLU A 184 0.56 17.55 -12.56
N PHE A 185 -0.36 16.58 -12.50
CA PHE A 185 -1.71 16.79 -11.97
C PHE A 185 -1.68 17.24 -10.51
N ALA A 186 -0.96 16.53 -9.64
CA ALA A 186 -0.89 16.85 -8.22
C ALA A 186 -0.30 18.24 -7.96
N LYS A 187 0.68 18.64 -8.77
CA LYS A 187 1.26 19.98 -8.76
C LYS A 187 0.24 21.03 -9.22
N ALA A 188 -0.41 20.81 -10.36
CA ALA A 188 -1.42 21.72 -10.90
C ALA A 188 -2.62 21.90 -9.94
N ALA A 189 -3.04 20.81 -9.28
CA ALA A 189 -4.08 20.85 -8.26
C ALA A 189 -3.59 21.39 -6.91
N GLY A 190 -2.29 21.67 -6.73
CA GLY A 190 -1.74 22.21 -5.48
C GLY A 190 -1.88 21.24 -4.29
N VAL A 191 -1.84 19.94 -4.57
CA VAL A 191 -2.02 18.86 -3.58
C VAL A 191 -0.73 18.10 -3.27
N LEU A 192 0.40 18.56 -3.79
CA LEU A 192 1.71 18.06 -3.37
C LEU A 192 1.91 18.27 -1.85
N PRO A 193 2.57 17.33 -1.16
CA PRO A 193 2.88 17.48 0.25
C PRO A 193 3.71 18.73 0.53
N LYS A 194 3.58 19.28 1.74
CA LYS A 194 4.44 20.37 2.20
C LYS A 194 5.91 19.93 2.18
N GLY A 195 6.78 20.76 1.62
CA GLY A 195 8.21 20.48 1.51
C GLY A 195 8.58 19.44 0.45
N PHE A 196 7.66 19.11 -0.47
CA PHE A 196 7.96 18.23 -1.59
C PHE A 196 9.00 18.88 -2.53
N ASN A 197 10.04 18.13 -2.92
CA ASN A 197 11.06 18.61 -3.84
C ASN A 197 10.63 18.38 -5.30
N GLU A 198 9.97 19.37 -5.89
CA GLU A 198 9.50 19.33 -7.28
C GLU A 198 10.65 19.18 -8.28
N ASP A 199 11.75 19.91 -8.08
CA ASP A 199 12.91 19.86 -8.97
C ASP A 199 13.59 18.49 -8.93
N GLY A 200 13.68 17.89 -7.75
CA GLY A 200 14.18 16.53 -7.58
C GLY A 200 13.30 15.50 -8.27
N ALA A 201 11.98 15.64 -8.17
CA ALA A 201 11.04 14.77 -8.89
C ALA A 201 11.21 14.91 -10.42
N ARG A 202 11.36 16.15 -10.93
CA ARG A 202 11.63 16.39 -12.36
C ARG A 202 12.94 15.75 -12.82
N LYS A 203 14.02 15.90 -12.05
CA LYS A 203 15.32 15.27 -12.34
C LYS A 203 15.22 13.74 -12.35
N VAL A 204 14.40 13.15 -11.47
CA VAL A 204 14.10 11.71 -11.49
C VAL A 204 13.42 11.30 -12.79
N PHE A 205 12.36 12.00 -13.21
CA PHE A 205 11.69 11.67 -14.47
C PHE A 205 12.62 11.81 -15.68
N SER A 206 13.44 12.87 -15.71
CA SER A 206 14.45 13.07 -16.77
C SER A 206 15.49 11.95 -16.78
N ALA A 207 15.99 11.54 -15.61
CA ALA A 207 17.04 10.54 -15.53
C ALA A 207 16.58 9.15 -16.01
N ILE A 208 15.32 8.78 -15.73
CA ILE A 208 14.76 7.54 -16.27
C ILE A 208 14.58 7.63 -17.78
N ALA A 209 14.08 8.77 -18.28
CA ALA A 209 13.89 8.97 -19.72
C ALA A 209 15.21 8.92 -20.51
N SER A 210 16.30 9.42 -19.93
CA SER A 210 17.65 9.34 -20.52
C SER A 210 18.42 8.06 -20.17
N SER A 211 17.82 7.12 -19.43
CA SER A 211 18.49 5.92 -18.92
C SER A 211 19.80 6.22 -18.17
N SER A 212 19.85 7.36 -17.47
CA SER A 212 21.01 7.83 -16.71
C SER A 212 20.87 7.50 -15.22
N ALA A 213 21.98 7.09 -14.58
CA ALA A 213 22.00 6.39 -13.28
C ALA A 213 21.38 4.96 -13.39
N PRO A 214 21.33 4.12 -12.33
CA PRO A 214 21.10 2.67 -12.48
C PRO A 214 19.66 2.27 -12.86
N PHE A 215 18.88 3.20 -13.43
CA PHE A 215 17.44 3.07 -13.66
C PHE A 215 17.09 3.23 -15.13
N SER A 216 16.38 2.26 -15.67
CA SER A 216 15.64 2.37 -16.94
C SER A 216 14.13 2.39 -16.72
N SER A 217 13.69 2.12 -15.48
CA SER A 217 12.29 2.07 -15.08
C SER A 217 12.09 2.46 -13.62
N LEU A 218 10.84 2.73 -13.23
CA LEU A 218 10.47 2.93 -11.82
C LEU A 218 10.80 1.73 -10.93
N LYS A 219 10.82 0.51 -11.49
CA LYS A 219 11.12 -0.72 -10.75
C LYS A 219 12.59 -0.81 -10.37
N ASP A 220 13.48 -0.21 -11.16
CA ASP A 220 14.92 -0.24 -10.89
C ASP A 220 15.30 0.56 -9.64
N PHE A 221 14.43 1.47 -9.18
CA PHE A 221 14.64 2.13 -7.89
C PHE A 221 14.68 1.16 -6.72
N ALA A 222 14.06 -0.02 -6.84
CA ALA A 222 14.18 -1.08 -5.85
C ALA A 222 15.64 -1.55 -5.66
N LYS A 223 16.46 -1.49 -6.72
CA LYS A 223 17.89 -1.83 -6.64
C LYS A 223 18.63 -0.96 -5.64
N CYS A 224 18.23 0.30 -5.47
CA CYS A 224 18.83 1.20 -4.48
C CYS A 224 18.31 1.01 -3.06
N LYS A 225 17.12 0.41 -2.89
CA LYS A 225 16.52 0.20 -1.58
C LYS A 225 17.26 -0.88 -0.78
N GLU A 226 17.75 -1.90 -1.48
CA GLU A 226 18.39 -3.10 -0.92
C GLU A 226 19.82 -3.26 -1.43
N ALA A 227 20.42 -2.18 -1.97
CA ALA A 227 21.78 -2.20 -2.49
C ALA A 227 22.78 -2.53 -1.37
N THR A 228 23.40 -3.70 -1.47
CA THR A 228 24.59 -4.08 -0.69
C THR A 228 25.87 -3.91 -1.50
N ASP A 229 25.76 -3.89 -2.83
CA ASP A 229 26.88 -3.67 -3.73
C ASP A 229 27.39 -2.22 -3.65
N PRO A 230 28.68 -1.97 -3.31
CA PRO A 230 29.22 -0.63 -3.15
C PRO A 230 29.12 0.26 -4.39
N GLU A 231 29.18 -0.33 -5.59
CA GLU A 231 29.06 0.41 -6.85
C GLU A 231 27.62 0.87 -7.08
N ILE A 232 26.64 0.01 -6.81
CA ILE A 232 25.21 0.37 -6.84
C ILE A 232 24.92 1.42 -5.77
N VAL A 233 25.38 1.24 -4.53
CA VAL A 233 25.23 2.22 -3.45
C VAL A 233 25.79 3.59 -3.87
N LYS A 234 26.98 3.62 -4.47
CA LYS A 234 27.59 4.86 -4.97
C LYS A 234 26.75 5.51 -6.07
N LYS A 235 26.33 4.76 -7.09
CA LYS A 235 25.47 5.26 -8.17
C LYS A 235 24.14 5.83 -7.64
N CYS A 236 23.51 5.14 -6.70
CA CYS A 236 22.26 5.56 -6.08
C CYS A 236 22.42 6.85 -5.26
N THR A 237 23.48 6.96 -4.47
CA THR A 237 23.74 8.09 -3.58
C THR A 237 24.21 9.34 -4.35
N ASP A 238 25.07 9.17 -5.37
CA ASP A 238 25.48 10.26 -6.26
C ASP A 238 24.28 10.85 -6.99
N PHE A 239 23.43 9.99 -7.55
CA PHE A 239 22.19 10.42 -8.21
C PHE A 239 21.25 11.15 -7.24
N ALA A 240 21.06 10.60 -6.04
CA ALA A 240 20.19 11.21 -5.03
C ALA A 240 20.71 12.60 -4.58
N ALA A 241 22.03 12.78 -4.47
CA ALA A 241 22.64 14.07 -4.17
C ALA A 241 22.46 15.08 -5.32
N GLN A 242 22.77 14.67 -6.55
CA GLN A 242 22.64 15.52 -7.75
C GLN A 242 21.18 15.94 -8.01
N SER A 243 20.25 15.05 -7.69
CA SER A 243 18.82 15.30 -7.78
C SER A 243 18.25 16.07 -6.59
N GLY A 244 19.07 16.41 -5.59
CA GLY A 244 18.62 17.13 -4.39
C GLY A 244 17.67 16.31 -3.50
N LEU A 245 17.64 14.98 -3.68
CA LEU A 245 16.83 14.07 -2.85
C LEU A 245 17.48 13.87 -1.47
N ILE A 246 18.81 13.99 -1.41
CA ILE A 246 19.62 13.99 -0.19
C ILE A 246 20.70 15.07 -0.29
N THR A 247 21.28 15.44 0.86
CA THR A 247 22.45 16.32 0.89
C THR A 247 23.72 15.56 0.46
N PRO A 248 24.72 16.24 -0.11
CA PRO A 248 26.01 15.63 -0.44
C PRO A 248 26.69 14.95 0.76
N GLU A 249 26.59 15.56 1.94
CA GLU A 249 27.13 14.99 3.19
C GLU A 249 26.45 13.67 3.57
N ARG A 250 25.12 13.59 3.40
CA ARG A 250 24.37 12.36 3.65
C ARG A 250 24.73 11.29 2.62
N ALA A 251 24.96 11.67 1.37
CA ALA A 251 25.43 10.74 0.33
C ALA A 251 26.78 10.11 0.72
N GLN A 252 27.76 10.92 1.14
CA GLN A 252 29.07 10.44 1.59
C GLN A 252 28.97 9.50 2.80
N LYS A 253 28.10 9.81 3.77
CA LYS A 253 27.87 8.92 4.92
C LYS A 253 27.30 7.56 4.50
N LEU A 254 26.34 7.55 3.57
CA LEU A 254 25.73 6.31 3.06
C LEU A 254 26.73 5.45 2.26
N GLN A 255 27.62 6.09 1.49
CA GLN A 255 28.68 5.39 0.76
C GLN A 255 29.64 4.65 1.71
N LYS A 256 30.03 5.29 2.82
CA LYS A 256 30.94 4.68 3.81
C LYS A 256 30.33 3.49 4.54
N ILE A 257 29.01 3.50 4.78
CA ILE A 257 28.29 2.41 5.45
C ILE A 257 28.20 1.18 4.53
N GLY A 258 28.05 1.38 3.22
CA GLY A 258 28.02 0.29 2.23
C GLY A 258 29.37 -0.38 1.98
N THR A 259 30.48 0.30 2.26
CA THR A 259 31.85 -0.23 2.09
C THR A 259 32.41 -0.95 3.32
N SER A 260 31.73 -0.88 4.46
CA SER A 260 32.20 -1.51 5.71
C SER A 260 31.58 -2.90 5.89
N THR A 261 32.06 -3.88 5.14
CA THR A 261 31.98 -5.29 5.53
C THR A 261 33.38 -5.81 5.90
N GLU A 262 33.44 -6.33 7.14
CA GLU A 262 34.55 -6.95 7.87
C GLU A 262 35.60 -6.07 8.58
N ASN A 263 35.77 -6.38 9.87
CA ASN A 263 36.71 -5.84 10.86
C ASN A 263 36.48 -4.43 11.42
N SER A 264 35.41 -4.28 12.21
CA SER A 264 35.51 -3.81 13.61
C SER A 264 34.12 -3.42 14.13
N MET A 265 33.39 -4.39 14.67
CA MET A 265 32.25 -4.10 15.52
C MET A 265 32.71 -4.34 16.96
N PRO A 266 33.19 -3.31 17.71
CA PRO A 266 33.31 -3.46 19.14
C PRO A 266 31.89 -3.63 19.69
N ARG A 267 31.61 -4.82 20.22
CA ARG A 267 30.46 -5.08 21.11
C ARG A 267 30.66 -4.23 22.37
N ASN A 268 30.27 -2.95 22.31
CA ASN A 268 29.98 -2.10 23.46
C ASN A 268 29.42 -0.77 22.95
N PHE A 269 28.10 -0.67 22.83
CA PHE A 269 27.42 0.61 22.89
C PHE A 269 27.09 0.87 24.38
N PRO A 270 27.64 1.91 25.02
CA PRO A 270 27.21 2.29 26.36
C PRO A 270 25.78 2.84 26.29
N ASP A 271 24.99 2.50 27.31
CA ASP A 271 23.61 2.97 27.52
C ASP A 271 23.53 4.51 27.46
N ILE A 272 23.14 5.04 26.31
CA ILE A 272 22.69 6.43 26.24
C ILE A 272 21.27 6.47 26.80
N LYS A 273 21.18 6.87 28.08
CA LYS A 273 19.92 7.18 28.77
C LYS A 273 19.03 8.05 27.88
N ARG A 274 17.84 7.56 27.54
CA ARG A 274 16.78 8.38 26.92
C ARG A 274 16.40 9.53 27.87
N PRO A 275 16.37 10.79 27.41
CA PRO A 275 15.72 11.86 28.16
C PRO A 275 14.21 11.60 28.24
N LYS A 276 13.67 11.61 29.47
CA LYS A 276 12.28 11.29 29.82
C LYS A 276 11.28 12.44 29.56
N ASN A 277 11.47 13.29 28.55
CA ASN A 277 10.52 14.38 28.32
C ASN A 277 10.38 14.74 26.84
N MET A 278 9.54 13.98 26.13
CA MET A 278 8.88 14.36 24.88
C MET A 278 7.61 13.50 24.70
N GLU A 279 6.61 13.70 25.55
CA GLU A 279 5.22 13.41 25.18
C GLU A 279 4.75 14.54 24.26
N GLY A 280 4.52 14.23 22.97
CA GLY A 280 4.00 15.21 22.00
C GLY A 280 4.49 15.08 20.56
N ARG A 281 5.30 14.08 20.21
CA ARG A 281 5.76 13.90 18.81
C ARG A 281 6.01 12.44 18.45
N GLN A 282 4.94 11.64 18.38
CA GLN A 282 5.03 10.33 17.75
C GLN A 282 4.67 10.45 16.26
N ASN A 283 5.45 9.73 15.45
CA ASN A 283 5.31 9.49 14.00
C ASN A 283 6.16 10.37 13.07
N ALA A 284 7.48 10.40 13.30
CA ALA A 284 8.45 10.76 12.28
C ALA A 284 9.69 9.85 12.38
N THR A 285 9.52 8.58 12.05
CA THR A 285 10.65 7.65 11.87
C THR A 285 10.32 6.69 10.74
N THR A 286 11.20 6.66 9.74
CA THR A 286 11.22 5.72 8.59
C THR A 286 10.02 5.77 7.64
N THR A 287 9.83 6.90 6.96
CA THR A 287 9.03 6.94 5.71
C THR A 287 9.98 7.01 4.52
N SER A 288 9.94 5.96 3.70
CA SER A 288 10.78 5.72 2.53
C SER A 288 10.55 6.79 1.43
N PHE A 289 11.59 7.15 0.68
CA PHE A 289 11.52 8.16 -0.39
C PHE A 289 10.62 7.71 -1.58
N LEU A 290 10.54 6.39 -1.83
CA LEU A 290 9.56 5.77 -2.74
C LEU A 290 8.19 5.55 -2.07
N GLY A 291 8.18 5.47 -0.74
CA GLY A 291 6.97 5.50 0.06
C GLY A 291 6.29 6.86 0.03
N PHE A 292 7.03 7.96 -0.15
CA PHE A 292 6.47 9.32 -0.19
C PHE A 292 5.82 9.66 -1.53
N ILE A 293 6.33 9.11 -2.64
CA ILE A 293 5.73 9.29 -3.98
C ILE A 293 4.47 8.39 -4.13
N GLY A 294 4.48 7.19 -3.53
CA GLY A 294 3.34 6.25 -3.54
C GLY A 294 2.29 6.48 -2.45
N GLN A 295 2.66 6.90 -1.23
CA GLN A 295 1.70 7.12 -0.14
C GLN A 295 0.88 8.38 -0.34
N THR A 296 1.39 9.38 -1.05
CA THR A 296 0.64 10.62 -1.23
C THR A 296 -0.45 10.46 -2.29
N ALA A 297 -0.28 9.59 -3.27
CA ALA A 297 -1.42 9.14 -4.11
C ALA A 297 -2.33 8.15 -3.35
N ALA A 298 -1.76 7.30 -2.48
CA ALA A 298 -2.53 6.25 -1.81
C ALA A 298 -3.44 6.73 -0.66
N VAL A 299 -3.04 7.79 0.03
CA VAL A 299 -3.87 8.43 1.06
C VAL A 299 -5.06 9.15 0.42
N PHE A 300 -4.93 9.58 -0.83
CA PHE A 300 -5.94 10.42 -1.49
C PHE A 300 -7.25 9.69 -1.76
N PHE A 301 -7.21 8.42 -2.14
CA PHE A 301 -8.44 7.66 -2.39
C PHE A 301 -8.72 6.56 -1.37
N SER A 302 -7.77 6.30 -0.46
CA SER A 302 -8.03 5.42 0.69
C SER A 302 -8.71 6.14 1.84
N GLY A 303 -8.81 7.48 1.82
CA GLY A 303 -9.58 8.27 2.78
C GLY A 303 -10.90 8.83 2.25
N ILE A 304 -11.21 8.67 0.95
CA ILE A 304 -12.47 9.15 0.36
C ILE A 304 -13.55 8.06 0.39
N PHE A 305 -13.18 6.78 0.37
CA PHE A 305 -14.10 5.64 0.34
C PHE A 305 -13.64 4.45 1.18
N ARG A 306 -13.08 4.72 2.36
CA ARG A 306 -12.81 3.70 3.36
C ARG A 306 -13.54 4.03 4.64
#